data_AF-A0A5C7P566-F1
#
_entry.id   AF-A0A5C7P566-F1
#
_cell.length_a   1.000
_cell.length_b   1.000
_cell.length_c   1.000
_cell.angle_alpha   90.00
_cell.angle_beta   90.00
_cell.angle_gamma   90.00
#
_symmetry.space_group_name_H-M   'P 1'
#
loop_
_entity.id
_entity.type
_entity.pdbx_description
1 polymer ?
#
loop_
_entity_poly.entity_id
_entity_poly.type
_entity_poly.pdbx_seq_one_letter_code
_entity_poly.pdbx_strand_id
1 'polypeptide(L)'
;MTSTSRKVALATLTGAVALGTVLGTAGAASAGTLHQVPDGQVIRIHTDAVDKTVMGTLTVTQPLAAGHARAYECGELKPNSSVINFAAGQTVASYVTVHTDEKGDFCVYTSADAHFVFDQTATVDDDVLKAERPERRLDTREGEHAHKSVGGTVTRVTTPNTNSTVFGTLTVTNPETSGWALAYPCDAPKRPLASTVNFTAGQTIANFIGVRTDAAGEFCIFSPATANFVFDQVAATDFVKAELPERLFDSRDDSDHAEDKVLAGEVIEVQTDDPDSMVFGTLTVTGGEAQGWATAYPCSKPRPWASSINFPANTSVAAFIGVATDNTGKFCVYTNTKASIVFDRVAATDLIKGGEPFRRLDSRDRWEDEQEHEHTQEDESTDDSASASPSASASAAS
;
A
#
# COMPACT_ATOMS: atom_id res chain seq x y z
N MET A 1 48.15 -75.65 -9.04
CA MET A 1 47.89 -75.39 -7.61
C MET A 1 47.30 -73.99 -7.47
N THR A 2 46.00 -73.96 -7.22
CA THR A 2 45.24 -72.84 -6.65
C THR A 2 45.72 -72.56 -5.23
N SER A 3 45.81 -71.29 -4.82
CA SER A 3 45.84 -70.93 -3.40
C SER A 3 45.28 -69.52 -3.17
N THR A 4 44.10 -69.51 -2.56
CA THR A 4 43.45 -68.41 -1.84
C THR A 4 44.16 -68.12 -0.52
N SER A 5 44.17 -66.86 -0.08
CA SER A 5 44.24 -66.52 1.35
C SER A 5 43.53 -65.21 1.67
N ARG A 6 42.64 -65.30 2.66
CA ARG A 6 41.75 -64.28 3.24
C ARG A 6 42.53 -63.18 3.99
N LYS A 7 41.93 -61.99 4.07
CA LYS A 7 41.99 -61.16 5.28
C LYS A 7 40.58 -60.68 5.65
N VAL A 8 40.33 -60.71 6.96
CA VAL A 8 39.08 -60.43 7.69
C VAL A 8 39.19 -59.02 8.30
N ALA A 9 38.10 -58.25 8.28
CA ALA A 9 37.76 -57.22 9.28
C ALA A 9 36.27 -56.85 9.07
N LEU A 10 35.35 -57.41 9.87
CA LEU A 10 34.81 -56.92 11.15
C LEU A 10 33.75 -55.81 10.97
N ALA A 11 32.50 -56.21 11.24
CA ALA A 11 31.29 -55.41 11.19
C ALA A 11 31.05 -54.68 12.52
N THR A 12 30.29 -53.57 12.48
CA THR A 12 29.25 -53.28 13.48
C THR A 12 28.12 -52.46 12.86
N LEU A 13 26.92 -53.07 12.86
CA LEU A 13 25.61 -52.45 12.69
C LEU A 13 25.24 -51.60 13.92
N THR A 14 24.37 -50.61 13.73
CA THR A 14 23.18 -50.31 14.56
C THR A 14 22.53 -49.03 14.00
N GLY A 15 21.23 -48.88 13.78
CA GLY A 15 20.06 -49.72 13.92
C GLY A 15 18.86 -48.82 13.58
N ALA A 16 18.03 -49.22 12.61
CA ALA A 16 16.79 -48.52 12.27
C ALA A 16 15.67 -49.02 13.19
N VAL A 17 14.93 -48.10 13.80
CA VAL A 17 13.67 -48.39 14.49
C VAL A 17 12.55 -47.70 13.72
N ALA A 18 11.74 -48.50 13.05
CA ALA A 18 10.44 -48.10 12.54
C ALA A 18 9.39 -48.37 13.62
N LEU A 19 8.51 -47.41 13.89
CA LEU A 19 7.34 -47.58 14.74
C LEU A 19 6.12 -46.89 14.10
N GLY A 20 5.26 -47.73 13.54
CA GLY A 20 3.81 -47.74 13.73
C GLY A 20 3.02 -46.46 13.42
N THR A 21 2.38 -46.47 12.25
CA THR A 21 1.19 -45.68 11.94
C THR A 21 0.07 -45.93 12.96
N VAL A 22 -0.39 -44.89 13.64
CA VAL A 22 -1.72 -44.84 14.27
C VAL A 22 -2.58 -43.88 13.44
N LEU A 23 -3.61 -44.44 12.80
CA LEU A 23 -4.69 -43.67 12.18
C LEU A 23 -5.47 -42.96 13.30
N GLY A 24 -5.26 -41.66 13.43
CA GLY A 24 -6.18 -40.75 14.07
C GLY A 24 -6.72 -39.80 13.01
N THR A 25 -7.96 -40.01 12.58
CA THR A 25 -8.72 -39.01 11.81
C THR A 25 -9.08 -37.87 12.76
N ALA A 26 -8.12 -37.01 13.07
CA ALA A 26 -8.43 -35.63 13.37
C ALA A 26 -8.95 -35.05 12.06
N GLY A 27 -10.24 -34.71 12.01
CA GLY A 27 -10.81 -34.00 10.89
C GLY A 27 -9.90 -32.81 10.59
N ALA A 28 -9.31 -32.80 9.40
CA ALA A 28 -8.79 -31.58 8.85
C ALA A 28 -9.99 -30.63 8.84
N ALA A 29 -10.01 -29.69 9.79
CA ALA A 29 -10.77 -28.48 9.58
C ALA A 29 -10.34 -28.01 8.20
N SER A 30 -11.27 -27.98 7.25
CA SER A 30 -11.01 -27.42 5.93
C SER A 30 -10.45 -26.04 6.19
N ALA A 31 -9.14 -25.86 5.96
CA ALA A 31 -8.58 -24.54 5.78
C ALA A 31 -9.43 -23.93 4.67
N GLY A 32 -10.31 -22.99 5.03
CA GLY A 32 -11.19 -22.34 4.08
C GLY A 32 -10.31 -21.83 2.94
N THR A 33 -10.67 -22.15 1.71
CA THR A 33 -9.88 -21.75 0.55
C THR A 33 -9.88 -20.22 0.51
N LEU A 34 -8.73 -19.61 0.77
CA LEU A 34 -8.55 -18.16 0.62
C LEU A 34 -8.95 -17.78 -0.82
N HIS A 35 -9.72 -16.71 -1.00
CA HIS A 35 -10.19 -16.31 -2.33
C HIS A 35 -9.10 -15.51 -3.06
N GLN A 36 -8.21 -16.23 -3.74
CA GLN A 36 -7.30 -15.58 -4.69
C GLN A 36 -8.13 -15.03 -5.84
N VAL A 37 -7.89 -13.76 -6.18
CA VAL A 37 -8.45 -13.13 -7.37
C VAL A 37 -7.70 -13.71 -8.57
N PRO A 38 -8.37 -14.42 -9.49
CA PRO A 38 -7.67 -15.07 -10.60
C PRO A 38 -7.04 -14.10 -11.59
N ASP A 39 -6.03 -14.57 -12.34
CA ASP A 39 -5.48 -13.81 -13.46
C ASP A 39 -6.58 -13.34 -14.43
N GLY A 40 -6.46 -12.10 -14.88
CA GLY A 40 -7.36 -11.50 -15.87
C GLY A 40 -8.63 -10.91 -15.26
N GLN A 41 -8.90 -11.14 -13.98
CA GLN A 41 -10.12 -10.69 -13.32
C GLN A 41 -10.08 -9.22 -12.92
N VAL A 42 -11.28 -8.67 -12.75
CA VAL A 42 -11.52 -7.34 -12.21
C VAL A 42 -12.36 -7.50 -10.95
N ILE A 43 -11.84 -6.99 -9.83
CA ILE A 43 -12.57 -6.86 -8.57
C ILE A 43 -13.15 -5.45 -8.46
N ARG A 44 -14.37 -5.35 -7.96
CA ARG A 44 -15.05 -4.10 -7.64
C ARG A 44 -14.92 -3.86 -6.15
N ILE A 45 -14.52 -2.65 -5.75
CA ILE A 45 -14.27 -2.26 -4.37
C ILE A 45 -15.23 -1.11 -4.04
N HIS A 46 -16.13 -1.36 -3.09
CA HIS A 46 -17.07 -0.37 -2.59
C HIS A 46 -16.43 0.49 -1.51
N THR A 47 -16.70 1.81 -1.52
CA THR A 47 -16.06 2.76 -0.61
C THR A 47 -17.02 3.69 0.12
N ASP A 48 -18.33 3.48 -0.02
CA ASP A 48 -19.43 4.36 0.41
C ASP A 48 -19.35 5.81 -0.12
N ALA A 49 -18.41 6.09 -1.02
CA ALA A 49 -18.09 7.43 -1.48
C ALA A 49 -18.54 7.54 -2.94
N VAL A 50 -19.74 8.06 -3.19
CA VAL A 50 -20.33 8.17 -4.53
C VAL A 50 -19.78 9.39 -5.26
N ASP A 51 -19.26 9.19 -6.48
CA ASP A 51 -18.68 10.25 -7.31
C ASP A 51 -17.65 11.11 -6.54
N LYS A 52 -16.67 10.42 -5.93
CA LYS A 52 -15.60 11.03 -5.14
C LYS A 52 -14.26 10.43 -5.50
N THR A 53 -13.21 11.15 -5.13
CA THR A 53 -11.86 10.57 -5.12
C THR A 53 -11.61 9.89 -3.78
N VAL A 54 -11.15 8.64 -3.81
CA VAL A 54 -10.67 7.93 -2.62
C VAL A 54 -9.16 7.75 -2.70
N MET A 55 -8.53 7.82 -1.54
CA MET A 55 -7.10 7.56 -1.40
C MET A 55 -6.87 6.46 -0.38
N GLY A 56 -5.91 5.58 -0.64
CA GLY A 56 -5.63 4.49 0.26
C GLY A 56 -4.45 3.63 -0.18
N THR A 57 -4.19 2.59 0.59
CA THR A 57 -3.14 1.63 0.28
C THR A 57 -3.72 0.39 -0.35
N LEU A 58 -3.26 0.06 -1.56
CA LEU A 58 -3.54 -1.21 -2.23
C LEU A 58 -2.38 -2.17 -1.97
N THR A 59 -2.65 -3.27 -1.27
CA THR A 59 -1.68 -4.33 -0.98
C THR A 59 -2.00 -5.57 -1.80
N VAL A 60 -0.97 -6.11 -2.46
CA VAL A 60 -1.01 -7.41 -3.12
C VAL A 60 -0.20 -8.40 -2.29
N THR A 61 -0.76 -9.58 -2.02
CA THR A 61 -0.06 -10.63 -1.25
C THR A 61 -0.27 -12.01 -1.84
N GLN A 62 0.75 -12.86 -1.65
CA GLN A 62 0.84 -14.22 -2.17
C GLN A 62 0.49 -14.37 -3.68
N PRO A 63 0.98 -13.48 -4.58
CA PRO A 63 0.76 -13.66 -6.00
C PRO A 63 1.42 -14.96 -6.49
N LEU A 64 0.78 -15.71 -7.36
CA LEU A 64 1.31 -16.98 -7.89
C LEU A 64 2.34 -16.77 -9.02
N ALA A 65 2.33 -15.60 -9.65
CA ALA A 65 3.26 -15.22 -10.72
C ALA A 65 3.66 -13.75 -10.58
N ALA A 66 4.71 -13.35 -11.31
CA ALA A 66 5.01 -11.94 -11.47
C ALA A 66 3.91 -11.26 -12.31
N GLY A 67 3.54 -10.04 -11.94
CA GLY A 67 2.43 -9.34 -12.57
C GLY A 67 2.28 -7.91 -12.08
N HIS A 68 1.11 -7.34 -12.38
CA HIS A 68 0.74 -5.99 -11.99
C HIS A 68 -0.76 -5.90 -11.72
N ALA A 69 -1.14 -4.86 -10.97
CA ALA A 69 -2.53 -4.46 -10.83
C ALA A 69 -2.78 -3.05 -11.36
N ARG A 70 -4.02 -2.80 -11.77
CA ARG A 70 -4.46 -1.51 -12.32
C ARG A 70 -5.73 -1.09 -11.60
N ALA A 71 -5.77 0.11 -11.04
CA ALA A 71 -6.95 0.69 -10.43
C ALA A 71 -7.54 1.78 -11.34
N TYR A 72 -8.87 1.80 -11.47
CA TYR A 72 -9.62 2.74 -12.30
C TYR A 72 -11.09 2.75 -11.89
N GLU A 73 -11.81 3.81 -12.24
CA GLU A 73 -13.26 3.86 -12.09
C GLU A 73 -13.91 2.74 -12.92
N CYS A 74 -14.88 2.01 -12.37
CA CYS A 74 -15.40 0.81 -13.01
C CYS A 74 -16.10 1.03 -14.36
N GLY A 75 -16.65 2.22 -14.62
CA GLY A 75 -17.29 2.58 -15.89
C GLY A 75 -16.29 2.95 -17.00
N GLU A 76 -15.03 3.16 -16.65
CA GLU A 76 -14.00 3.63 -17.57
C GLU A 76 -13.29 2.49 -18.30
N LEU A 77 -12.71 2.82 -19.46
CA LEU A 77 -11.84 1.88 -20.15
C LEU A 77 -10.61 1.57 -19.30
N LYS A 78 -10.35 0.27 -19.08
CA LYS A 78 -9.18 -0.21 -18.34
C LYS A 78 -7.90 0.47 -18.85
N PRO A 79 -7.16 1.21 -17.99
CA PRO A 79 -5.96 1.92 -18.41
C PRO A 79 -4.84 0.94 -18.74
N ASN A 80 -3.82 1.40 -19.47
CA ASN A 80 -2.58 0.65 -19.69
C ASN A 80 -1.51 0.93 -18.61
N SER A 81 -1.87 1.67 -17.56
CA SER A 81 -1.02 1.98 -16.40
C SER A 81 -1.19 0.94 -15.30
N SER A 82 -0.10 0.53 -14.67
CA SER A 82 -0.12 -0.28 -13.45
C SER A 82 0.12 0.59 -12.22
N VAL A 83 -0.70 0.42 -11.18
CA VAL A 83 -0.53 1.12 -9.89
C VAL A 83 0.43 0.39 -8.95
N ILE A 84 0.64 -0.91 -9.18
CA ILE A 84 1.56 -1.76 -8.40
C ILE A 84 2.08 -2.91 -9.28
N ASN A 85 3.36 -3.25 -9.11
CA ASN A 85 4.02 -4.38 -9.75
C ASN A 85 4.55 -5.33 -8.67
N PHE A 86 4.48 -6.63 -8.91
CA PHE A 86 4.84 -7.65 -7.92
C PHE A 86 5.48 -8.87 -8.57
N ALA A 87 6.35 -9.55 -7.82
CA ALA A 87 6.89 -10.86 -8.15
C ALA A 87 6.13 -11.97 -7.42
N ALA A 88 6.24 -13.22 -7.90
CA ALA A 88 5.62 -14.38 -7.24
C ALA A 88 6.00 -14.48 -5.76
N GLY A 89 5.01 -14.70 -4.89
CA GLY A 89 5.15 -14.78 -3.43
C GLY A 89 5.42 -13.45 -2.72
N GLN A 90 5.60 -12.35 -3.45
CA GLN A 90 5.91 -11.05 -2.86
C GLN A 90 4.66 -10.41 -2.23
N THR A 91 4.81 -9.80 -1.05
CA THR A 91 3.82 -8.86 -0.52
C THR A 91 4.32 -7.45 -0.76
N VAL A 92 3.52 -6.62 -1.43
CA VAL A 92 3.82 -5.23 -1.74
C VAL A 92 2.60 -4.36 -1.58
N ALA A 93 2.84 -3.12 -1.18
CA ALA A 93 1.84 -2.07 -1.02
C ALA A 93 2.19 -0.88 -1.91
N SER A 94 1.16 -0.22 -2.44
CA SER A 94 1.29 1.04 -3.18
C SER A 94 0.12 1.94 -2.80
N TYR A 95 0.38 3.24 -2.69
CA TYR A 95 -0.69 4.21 -2.48
C TYR A 95 -1.43 4.45 -3.80
N VAL A 96 -2.76 4.51 -3.73
CA VAL A 96 -3.61 4.72 -4.89
C VAL A 96 -4.54 5.90 -4.63
N THR A 97 -4.80 6.65 -5.70
CA THR A 97 -5.79 7.73 -5.75
C THR A 97 -6.66 7.45 -6.97
N VAL A 98 -7.95 7.24 -6.75
CA VAL A 98 -8.88 6.75 -7.77
C VAL A 98 -10.26 7.36 -7.53
N HIS A 99 -10.97 7.66 -8.61
CA HIS A 99 -12.35 8.15 -8.55
C HIS A 99 -13.31 6.96 -8.56
N THR A 100 -14.40 7.10 -7.82
CA THR A 100 -15.46 6.12 -7.69
C THR A 100 -16.63 6.46 -8.59
N ASP A 101 -17.33 5.45 -9.09
CA ASP A 101 -18.49 5.67 -9.94
C ASP A 101 -19.75 6.11 -9.15
N GLU A 102 -20.88 6.23 -9.85
CA GLU A 102 -22.19 6.60 -9.30
C GLU A 102 -22.70 5.65 -8.19
N LYS A 103 -22.06 4.49 -8.00
CA LYS A 103 -22.37 3.53 -6.94
C LYS A 103 -21.35 3.55 -5.81
N GLY A 104 -20.36 4.44 -5.89
CA GLY A 104 -19.27 4.52 -4.92
C GLY A 104 -18.26 3.39 -5.06
N ASP A 105 -18.08 2.86 -6.26
CA ASP A 105 -17.17 1.75 -6.53
C ASP A 105 -16.02 2.15 -7.45
N PHE A 106 -14.86 1.54 -7.22
CA PHE A 106 -13.78 1.52 -8.21
C PHE A 106 -13.33 0.08 -8.49
N CYS A 107 -12.62 -0.11 -9.59
CA CYS A 107 -12.25 -1.42 -10.11
C CYS A 107 -10.74 -1.63 -10.04
N VAL A 108 -10.32 -2.84 -9.65
CA VAL A 108 -8.93 -3.28 -9.72
C VAL A 108 -8.81 -4.51 -10.61
N TYR A 109 -8.03 -4.39 -11.68
CA TYR A 109 -7.64 -5.50 -12.54
C TYR A 109 -6.34 -6.13 -12.03
N THR A 110 -6.23 -7.46 -12.11
CA THR A 110 -4.98 -8.21 -11.86
C THR A 110 -4.49 -8.97 -13.10
N SER A 111 -3.16 -9.07 -13.26
CA SER A 111 -2.52 -9.86 -14.32
C SER A 111 -1.91 -11.19 -13.82
N ALA A 112 -2.24 -11.60 -12.61
CA ALA A 112 -1.85 -12.88 -12.02
C ALA A 112 -2.75 -13.21 -10.84
N ASP A 113 -2.90 -14.49 -10.51
CA ASP A 113 -3.59 -14.93 -9.30
C ASP A 113 -2.92 -14.33 -8.07
N ALA A 114 -3.67 -13.59 -7.24
CA ALA A 114 -3.15 -12.97 -6.03
C ALA A 114 -4.27 -12.60 -5.04
N HIS A 115 -3.93 -12.29 -3.80
CA HIS A 115 -4.84 -11.64 -2.88
C HIS A 115 -4.68 -10.13 -2.92
N PHE A 116 -5.79 -9.43 -2.75
CA PHE A 116 -5.86 -7.97 -2.74
C PHE A 116 -6.45 -7.48 -1.43
N VAL A 117 -5.85 -6.43 -0.90
CA VAL A 117 -6.31 -5.72 0.28
C VAL A 117 -6.33 -4.23 -0.04
N PHE A 118 -7.43 -3.56 0.25
CA PHE A 118 -7.52 -2.10 0.13
C PHE A 118 -7.90 -1.47 1.47
N ASP A 119 -7.02 -0.59 1.94
CA ASP A 119 -7.19 0.21 3.14
C ASP A 119 -7.39 1.68 2.74
N GLN A 120 -8.62 2.18 2.85
CA GLN A 120 -8.97 3.56 2.52
C GLN A 120 -8.54 4.50 3.65
N THR A 121 -7.86 5.59 3.29
CA THR A 121 -7.33 6.59 4.23
C THR A 121 -8.02 7.94 4.11
N ALA A 122 -8.60 8.27 2.95
CA ALA A 122 -9.33 9.51 2.75
C ALA A 122 -10.39 9.38 1.66
N THR A 123 -11.43 10.20 1.78
CA THR A 123 -12.37 10.55 0.71
C THR A 123 -12.21 12.04 0.44
N VAL A 124 -12.18 12.42 -0.83
CA VAL A 124 -11.89 13.78 -1.28
C VAL A 124 -12.96 14.23 -2.26
N ASP A 125 -13.47 15.44 -2.03
CA ASP A 125 -14.38 16.09 -2.95
C ASP A 125 -13.65 16.52 -4.24
N ASP A 126 -14.35 16.42 -5.36
CA ASP A 126 -13.82 16.70 -6.70
C ASP A 126 -13.32 18.15 -6.88
N ASP A 127 -13.81 19.09 -6.09
CA ASP A 127 -13.35 20.49 -6.11
C ASP A 127 -11.96 20.65 -5.47
N VAL A 128 -11.56 19.75 -4.57
CA VAL A 128 -10.21 19.71 -3.97
C VAL A 128 -9.26 18.87 -4.82
N LEU A 129 -9.68 17.66 -5.17
CA LEU A 129 -8.92 16.75 -6.03
C LEU A 129 -9.85 15.75 -6.68
N LYS A 130 -9.94 15.81 -8.00
CA LYS A 130 -10.58 14.78 -8.81
C LYS A 130 -9.52 13.87 -9.44
N ALA A 131 -9.57 12.58 -9.13
CA ALA A 131 -8.83 11.57 -9.86
C ALA A 131 -9.48 11.32 -11.22
N GLU A 132 -8.65 11.17 -12.24
CA GLU A 132 -9.05 10.87 -13.61
C GLU A 132 -8.47 9.51 -14.03
N ARG A 133 -8.94 9.04 -15.20
CA ARG A 133 -8.38 7.84 -15.82
C ARG A 133 -6.86 8.05 -16.06
N PRO A 134 -5.99 7.12 -15.63
CA PRO A 134 -4.55 7.29 -15.78
C PRO A 134 -4.11 7.62 -17.21
N GLU A 135 -3.34 8.70 -17.35
CA GLU A 135 -2.80 9.18 -18.63
C GLU A 135 -1.27 9.09 -18.65
N ARG A 136 -0.72 8.44 -19.68
CA ARG A 136 0.72 8.29 -19.84
C ARG A 136 1.34 9.59 -20.31
N ARG A 137 2.08 10.25 -19.42
CA ARG A 137 2.81 11.51 -19.70
C ARG A 137 4.26 11.28 -20.10
N LEU A 138 4.84 10.16 -19.69
CA LEU A 138 6.18 9.76 -20.09
C LEU A 138 6.23 8.24 -20.29
N ASP A 139 6.87 7.80 -21.38
CA ASP A 139 7.35 6.43 -21.54
C ASP A 139 8.69 6.44 -22.26
N THR A 140 9.78 6.17 -21.54
CA THR A 140 11.10 6.22 -22.19
C THR A 140 11.41 4.97 -23.04
N ARG A 141 10.49 4.00 -23.09
CA ARG A 141 10.64 2.75 -23.85
C ARG A 141 10.13 2.88 -25.28
N GLU A 142 9.19 3.78 -25.51
CA GLU A 142 8.42 3.86 -26.77
C GLU A 142 8.00 5.31 -27.09
N GLY A 143 7.44 5.50 -28.28
CA GLY A 143 6.97 6.82 -28.74
C GLY A 143 8.08 7.84 -28.96
N GLU A 144 7.73 9.13 -28.82
CA GLU A 144 8.68 10.24 -29.01
C GLU A 144 9.80 10.27 -27.96
N HIS A 145 9.57 9.60 -26.82
CA HIS A 145 10.54 9.49 -25.74
C HIS A 145 11.29 8.15 -25.74
N ALA A 146 11.28 7.37 -26.83
CA ALA A 146 11.93 6.05 -26.94
C ALA A 146 13.48 6.08 -26.83
N HIS A 147 13.99 6.50 -25.68
CA HIS A 147 15.39 6.59 -25.34
C HIS A 147 15.57 6.29 -23.85
N LYS A 148 16.25 5.19 -23.55
CA LYS A 148 16.58 4.82 -22.17
C LYS A 148 17.33 5.96 -21.49
N SER A 149 16.85 6.39 -20.33
CA SER A 149 17.42 7.53 -19.62
C SER A 149 18.81 7.17 -19.08
N VAL A 150 19.81 7.97 -19.44
CA VAL A 150 21.22 7.73 -19.06
C VAL A 150 21.42 8.11 -17.59
N GLY A 151 22.07 7.22 -16.82
CA GLY A 151 22.39 7.48 -15.43
C GLY A 151 23.19 8.78 -15.25
N GLY A 152 22.84 9.56 -14.23
CA GLY A 152 23.46 10.85 -13.94
C GLY A 152 22.85 12.03 -14.72
N THR A 153 21.89 11.77 -15.62
CA THR A 153 21.17 12.83 -16.36
C THR A 153 19.79 13.11 -15.76
N VAL A 154 19.16 14.19 -16.19
CA VAL A 154 17.81 14.58 -15.78
C VAL A 154 16.85 14.30 -16.94
N THR A 155 15.81 13.53 -16.66
CA THR A 155 14.68 13.28 -17.56
C THR A 155 13.55 14.23 -17.22
N ARG A 156 13.04 14.97 -18.19
CA ARG A 156 11.89 15.88 -18.00
C ARG A 156 10.59 15.17 -18.31
N VAL A 157 9.57 15.48 -17.54
CA VAL A 157 8.19 15.04 -17.75
C VAL A 157 7.35 16.28 -17.95
N THR A 158 6.67 16.37 -19.09
CA THR A 158 5.75 17.47 -19.41
C THR A 158 4.32 17.05 -19.11
N THR A 159 3.58 17.91 -18.43
CA THR A 159 2.15 17.73 -18.12
C THR A 159 1.37 18.97 -18.62
N PRO A 160 0.04 18.89 -18.78
CA PRO A 160 -0.75 20.06 -19.17
C PRO A 160 -0.98 21.04 -18.01
N ASN A 161 -0.54 20.70 -16.79
CA ASN A 161 -0.79 21.46 -15.58
C ASN A 161 0.46 22.27 -15.23
N THR A 162 0.34 23.60 -15.10
CA THR A 162 1.47 24.50 -14.79
C THR A 162 1.39 24.98 -13.36
N ASN A 163 2.49 24.94 -12.61
CA ASN A 163 2.54 25.32 -11.19
C ASN A 163 1.56 24.56 -10.28
N SER A 164 1.09 23.39 -10.73
CA SER A 164 0.16 22.53 -9.99
C SER A 164 0.87 21.29 -9.46
N THR A 165 0.32 20.69 -8.41
CA THR A 165 0.73 19.36 -7.98
C THR A 165 0.08 18.33 -8.87
N VAL A 166 0.89 17.44 -9.46
CA VAL A 166 0.41 16.26 -10.17
C VAL A 166 0.62 15.02 -9.32
N PHE A 167 -0.38 14.16 -9.30
CA PHE A 167 -0.32 12.85 -8.67
C PHE A 167 -0.30 11.76 -9.73
N GLY A 168 0.46 10.70 -9.49
CA GLY A 168 0.57 9.61 -10.45
C GLY A 168 1.54 8.53 -10.03
N THR A 169 1.67 7.52 -10.88
CA THR A 169 2.59 6.41 -10.67
C THR A 169 3.86 6.62 -11.49
N LEU A 170 5.01 6.60 -10.80
CA LEU A 170 6.33 6.56 -11.43
C LEU A 170 6.83 5.12 -11.43
N THR A 171 7.01 4.54 -12.61
CA THR A 171 7.59 3.20 -12.80
C THR A 171 9.02 3.30 -13.31
N VAL A 172 9.93 2.58 -12.65
CA VAL A 172 11.29 2.32 -13.14
C VAL A 172 11.32 0.91 -13.71
N THR A 173 11.87 0.74 -14.92
CA THR A 173 11.99 -0.57 -15.56
C THR A 173 13.29 -0.72 -16.35
N ASN A 174 13.80 -1.95 -16.38
CA ASN A 174 15.11 -2.29 -16.95
C ASN A 174 16.29 -1.42 -16.45
N PRO A 175 16.41 -1.12 -15.14
CA PRO A 175 17.59 -0.42 -14.61
C PRO A 175 18.84 -1.30 -14.79
N GLU A 176 19.96 -0.70 -15.22
CA GLU A 176 21.21 -1.43 -15.48
C GLU A 176 21.97 -1.77 -14.20
N THR A 177 21.81 -0.96 -13.17
CA THR A 177 22.39 -1.14 -11.85
C THR A 177 21.34 -0.88 -10.79
N SER A 178 21.54 -1.43 -9.59
CA SER A 178 20.75 -1.02 -8.42
C SER A 178 20.95 0.48 -8.15
N GLY A 179 19.91 1.13 -7.64
CA GLY A 179 19.92 2.57 -7.42
C GLY A 179 18.58 3.09 -6.94
N TRP A 180 18.37 4.38 -7.20
CA TRP A 180 17.17 5.10 -6.81
C TRP A 180 16.78 6.11 -7.90
N ALA A 181 15.54 6.57 -7.87
CA ALA A 181 15.09 7.70 -8.66
C ALA A 181 14.39 8.72 -7.77
N LEU A 182 14.48 9.99 -8.15
CA LEU A 182 13.86 11.13 -7.49
C LEU A 182 13.04 11.90 -8.52
N ALA A 183 11.75 12.12 -8.23
CA ALA A 183 10.90 13.09 -8.91
C ALA A 183 10.86 14.40 -8.11
N TYR A 184 11.09 15.53 -8.78
CA TYR A 184 11.17 16.84 -8.13
C TYR A 184 10.81 17.97 -9.12
N PRO A 185 10.39 19.15 -8.64
CA PRO A 185 10.17 20.32 -9.50
C PRO A 185 11.45 20.67 -10.28
N CYS A 186 11.35 20.90 -11.59
CA CYS A 186 12.52 21.22 -12.42
C CYS A 186 13.17 22.56 -12.06
N ASP A 187 12.38 23.47 -11.49
CA ASP A 187 12.79 24.79 -11.01
C ASP A 187 13.36 24.79 -9.58
N ALA A 188 13.56 23.61 -8.99
CA ALA A 188 14.15 23.49 -7.66
C ALA A 188 15.55 24.15 -7.60
N PRO A 189 15.83 25.04 -6.64
CA PRO A 189 17.14 25.71 -6.52
C PRO A 189 18.30 24.74 -6.26
N LYS A 190 17.99 23.57 -5.69
CA LYS A 190 18.91 22.45 -5.51
C LYS A 190 18.13 21.14 -5.61
N ARG A 191 18.81 20.08 -6.07
CA ARG A 191 18.22 18.74 -6.10
C ARG A 191 17.96 18.25 -4.65
N PRO A 192 16.75 17.76 -4.33
CA PRO A 192 16.47 17.07 -3.06
C PRO A 192 17.33 15.83 -2.83
N LEU A 193 17.47 15.42 -1.57
CA LEU A 193 18.21 14.21 -1.18
C LEU A 193 17.32 12.98 -0.96
N ALA A 194 16.01 13.18 -0.79
CA ALA A 194 15.04 12.11 -0.64
C ALA A 194 14.90 11.32 -1.95
N SER A 195 14.87 9.98 -1.89
CA SER A 195 14.51 9.18 -3.07
C SER A 195 13.01 8.97 -3.12
N THR A 196 12.47 8.90 -4.34
CA THR A 196 11.07 8.57 -4.60
C THR A 196 10.87 7.07 -4.71
N VAL A 197 11.81 6.35 -5.33
CA VAL A 197 11.73 4.90 -5.51
C VAL A 197 13.14 4.30 -5.51
N ASN A 198 13.30 3.15 -4.86
CA ASN A 198 14.54 2.40 -4.78
C ASN A 198 14.38 1.09 -5.55
N PHE A 199 15.40 0.69 -6.30
CA PHE A 199 15.31 -0.47 -7.21
C PHE A 199 16.63 -1.23 -7.30
N THR A 200 16.53 -2.49 -7.70
CA THR A 200 17.67 -3.35 -8.04
C THR A 200 17.81 -3.53 -9.56
N ALA A 201 18.98 -3.94 -10.02
CA ALA A 201 19.24 -4.15 -11.45
C ALA A 201 18.21 -5.11 -12.10
N GLY A 202 17.68 -4.75 -13.26
CA GLY A 202 16.67 -5.51 -13.99
C GLY A 202 15.25 -5.47 -13.40
N GLN A 203 15.05 -4.85 -12.24
CA GLN A 203 13.74 -4.79 -11.59
C GLN A 203 12.76 -3.89 -12.36
N THR A 204 11.49 -4.26 -12.38
CA THR A 204 10.39 -3.33 -12.66
C THR A 204 9.67 -3.04 -11.35
N ILE A 205 9.66 -1.78 -10.93
CA ILE A 205 9.04 -1.34 -9.69
C ILE A 205 8.39 0.02 -9.89
N ALA A 206 7.26 0.23 -9.23
CA ALA A 206 6.51 1.47 -9.23
C ALA A 206 6.40 2.03 -7.82
N ASN A 207 6.33 3.36 -7.72
CA ASN A 207 5.85 4.05 -6.53
C ASN A 207 4.89 5.16 -6.96
N PHE A 208 3.90 5.47 -6.13
CA PHE A 208 3.06 6.64 -6.31
C PHE A 208 3.85 7.90 -5.95
N ILE A 209 3.50 9.04 -6.54
CA ILE A 209 4.18 10.31 -6.30
C ILE A 209 3.16 11.45 -6.28
N GLY A 210 3.48 12.49 -5.51
CA GLY A 210 2.92 13.83 -5.66
C GLY A 210 4.06 14.81 -5.88
N VAL A 211 4.05 15.54 -6.99
CA VAL A 211 5.14 16.47 -7.36
C VAL A 211 4.57 17.74 -7.97
N ARG A 212 5.14 18.89 -7.60
CA ARG A 212 4.79 20.17 -8.21
C ARG A 212 5.48 20.32 -9.57
N THR A 213 4.70 20.73 -10.56
CA THR A 213 5.18 21.15 -11.88
C THR A 213 5.66 22.60 -11.83
N ASP A 214 6.60 22.97 -12.71
CA ASP A 214 7.04 24.35 -12.85
C ASP A 214 6.11 25.17 -13.76
N ALA A 215 6.51 26.40 -14.09
CA ALA A 215 5.75 27.29 -14.96
C ALA A 215 5.62 26.80 -16.41
N ALA A 216 6.45 25.83 -16.84
CA ALA A 216 6.33 25.16 -18.14
C ALA A 216 5.47 23.88 -18.05
N GLY A 217 4.94 23.55 -16.87
CA GLY A 217 4.20 22.32 -16.63
C GLY A 217 5.09 21.08 -16.51
N GLU A 218 6.37 21.29 -16.19
CA GLU A 218 7.37 20.23 -16.15
C GLU A 218 7.74 19.84 -14.71
N PHE A 219 8.02 18.55 -14.51
CA PHE A 219 8.82 18.09 -13.38
C PHE A 219 9.96 17.21 -13.87
N CYS A 220 10.95 17.01 -13.01
CA CYS A 220 12.22 16.40 -13.35
C CYS A 220 12.39 15.07 -12.60
N ILE A 221 12.91 14.07 -13.30
CA ILE A 221 13.35 12.79 -12.75
C ILE A 221 14.87 12.76 -12.81
N PHE A 222 15.52 12.41 -11.71
CA PHE A 222 16.94 12.09 -11.68
C PHE A 222 17.15 10.66 -11.18
N SER A 223 18.10 9.95 -11.80
CA SER A 223 18.63 8.71 -11.27
C SER A 223 20.13 8.59 -11.59
N PRO A 224 20.96 8.08 -10.66
CA PRO A 224 22.35 7.74 -10.98
C PRO A 224 22.47 6.49 -11.88
N ALA A 225 21.42 5.67 -11.97
CA ALA A 225 21.41 4.46 -12.78
C ALA A 225 20.75 4.70 -14.14
N THR A 226 21.28 4.07 -15.19
CA THR A 226 20.61 4.04 -16.50
C THR A 226 19.38 3.16 -16.41
N ALA A 227 18.19 3.69 -16.73
CA ALA A 227 16.92 2.99 -16.60
C ALA A 227 15.87 3.56 -17.56
N ASN A 228 14.74 2.86 -17.72
CA ASN A 228 13.56 3.46 -18.31
C ASN A 228 12.62 3.99 -17.23
N PHE A 229 11.95 5.09 -17.55
CA PHE A 229 10.92 5.69 -16.71
C PHE A 229 9.59 5.71 -17.45
N VAL A 230 8.53 5.42 -16.72
CA VAL A 230 7.14 5.60 -17.16
C VAL A 230 6.45 6.43 -16.09
N PHE A 231 5.74 7.47 -16.51
CA PHE A 231 4.90 8.24 -15.60
C PHE A 231 3.47 8.27 -16.15
N ASP A 232 2.55 7.74 -15.34
CA ASP A 232 1.13 7.78 -15.61
C ASP A 232 0.48 8.71 -14.57
N GLN A 233 -0.03 9.85 -15.03
CA GLN A 233 -0.69 10.86 -14.20
C GLN A 233 -2.14 10.43 -13.93
N VAL A 234 -2.61 10.61 -12.69
CA VAL A 234 -3.99 10.30 -12.29
C VAL A 234 -4.75 11.51 -11.78
N ALA A 235 -4.07 12.56 -11.32
CA ALA A 235 -4.76 13.77 -10.87
C ALA A 235 -3.84 14.99 -10.95
N ALA A 236 -4.43 16.18 -10.92
CA ALA A 236 -3.72 17.43 -10.70
C ALA A 236 -4.56 18.38 -9.83
N THR A 237 -3.91 19.21 -9.02
CA THR A 237 -4.58 20.18 -8.14
C THR A 237 -3.68 21.35 -7.77
N ASP A 238 -4.29 22.49 -7.50
CA ASP A 238 -3.64 23.67 -6.90
C ASP A 238 -3.87 23.75 -5.37
N PHE A 239 -4.74 22.88 -4.84
CA PHE A 239 -5.17 22.88 -3.43
C PHE A 239 -4.24 22.09 -2.53
N VAL A 240 -3.63 21.02 -3.05
CA VAL A 240 -2.51 20.33 -2.38
C VAL A 240 -1.22 20.89 -2.94
N LYS A 241 -0.46 21.63 -2.14
CA LYS A 241 0.79 22.27 -2.59
C LYS A 241 1.97 21.38 -2.27
N ALA A 242 2.48 20.67 -3.28
CA ALA A 242 3.73 19.95 -3.16
C ALA A 242 4.92 20.92 -3.12
N GLU A 243 5.80 20.68 -2.17
CA GLU A 243 7.06 21.38 -1.97
C GLU A 243 8.24 20.46 -2.30
N LEU A 244 9.46 20.95 -2.07
CA LEU A 244 10.62 20.07 -2.12
C LEU A 244 10.55 19.09 -0.95
N PRO A 245 10.89 17.80 -1.16
CA PRO A 245 10.96 16.83 -0.08
C PRO A 245 11.78 17.34 1.12
N GLU A 246 11.15 17.35 2.29
CA GLU A 246 11.75 17.75 3.55
C GLU A 246 11.83 16.55 4.50
N ARG A 247 13.04 16.27 4.99
CA ARG A 247 13.26 15.22 5.97
C ARG A 247 12.77 15.64 7.34
N LEU A 248 11.67 15.07 7.79
CA LEU A 248 11.10 15.33 9.12
C LEU A 248 11.51 14.30 10.15
N PHE A 249 11.82 13.08 9.70
CA PHE A 249 12.26 12.01 10.58
C PHE A 249 13.30 11.13 9.90
N ASP A 250 14.34 10.76 10.65
CA ASP A 250 15.36 9.81 10.24
C ASP A 250 15.92 9.12 11.48
N SER A 251 15.53 7.86 11.70
CA SER A 251 15.99 7.10 12.87
C SER A 251 17.50 6.87 12.89
N ARG A 252 18.21 7.19 11.80
CA ARG A 252 19.67 7.03 11.70
C ARG A 252 20.44 8.22 12.24
N ASP A 253 19.77 9.37 12.34
CA ASP A 253 20.33 10.58 12.92
C ASP A 253 19.83 10.80 14.36
N ASP A 254 18.98 9.89 14.86
CA ASP A 254 18.37 9.95 16.18
C ASP A 254 19.19 9.12 17.19
N SER A 255 19.69 9.79 18.25
CA SER A 255 20.50 9.17 19.29
C SER A 255 19.74 8.20 20.19
N ASP A 256 18.40 8.21 20.16
CA ASP A 256 17.57 7.38 21.04
C ASP A 256 17.48 5.92 20.55
N HIS A 257 17.90 5.63 19.32
CA HIS A 257 17.81 4.31 18.71
C HIS A 257 19.15 3.55 18.73
N ALA A 258 19.14 2.32 19.24
CA ALA A 258 20.31 1.45 19.21
C ALA A 258 20.67 1.05 17.77
N GLU A 259 21.89 1.37 17.35
CA GLU A 259 22.39 1.10 16.00
C GLU A 259 21.54 1.76 14.89
N ASP A 260 20.99 2.96 15.12
CA ASP A 260 20.32 3.76 14.08
C ASP A 260 19.00 3.13 13.57
N LYS A 261 18.41 2.21 14.34
CA LYS A 261 17.21 1.43 13.97
C LYS A 261 16.11 1.45 15.04
N VAL A 262 14.88 1.59 14.58
CA VAL A 262 13.65 1.38 15.34
C VAL A 262 13.49 -0.12 15.64
N LEU A 263 13.16 -0.49 16.88
CA LEU A 263 13.02 -1.88 17.29
C LEU A 263 11.74 -2.52 16.74
N ALA A 264 11.73 -3.85 16.65
CA ALA A 264 10.54 -4.59 16.27
C ALA A 264 9.44 -4.41 17.33
N GLY A 265 8.25 -3.99 16.90
CA GLY A 265 7.11 -3.76 17.79
C GLY A 265 7.03 -2.33 18.34
N GLU A 266 8.01 -1.49 18.05
CA GLU A 266 8.05 -0.10 18.49
C GLU A 266 7.15 0.79 17.62
N VAL A 267 6.65 1.87 18.24
CA VAL A 267 5.90 2.94 17.59
C VAL A 267 6.71 4.22 17.75
N ILE A 268 7.03 4.87 16.65
CA ILE A 268 7.66 6.19 16.65
C ILE A 268 6.61 7.27 16.34
N GLU A 269 6.82 8.47 16.86
CA GLU A 269 6.05 9.65 16.52
C GLU A 269 6.82 10.51 15.51
N VAL A 270 6.16 10.94 14.44
CA VAL A 270 6.71 11.86 13.45
C VAL A 270 5.98 13.19 13.58
N GLN A 271 6.72 14.24 13.95
CA GLN A 271 6.21 15.61 14.02
C GLN A 271 6.23 16.25 12.63
N THR A 272 5.12 16.87 12.25
CA THR A 272 4.97 17.55 10.96
C THR A 272 4.70 19.04 11.06
N ASP A 273 4.32 19.51 12.25
CA ASP A 273 3.84 20.89 12.49
C ASP A 273 2.59 21.26 11.68
N ASP A 274 1.87 20.25 11.16
CA ASP A 274 0.62 20.38 10.42
C ASP A 274 -0.53 19.72 11.21
N PRO A 275 -1.16 20.39 12.20
CA PRO A 275 -2.24 19.80 12.98
C PRO A 275 -3.51 19.55 12.14
N ASP A 276 -4.25 18.48 12.46
CA ASP A 276 -5.55 18.14 11.86
C ASP A 276 -5.57 18.15 10.32
N SER A 277 -4.45 17.71 9.74
CA SER A 277 -4.14 17.78 8.31
C SER A 277 -3.85 16.40 7.74
N MET A 278 -3.95 16.26 6.42
CA MET A 278 -3.37 15.15 5.67
C MET A 278 -1.95 15.52 5.25
N VAL A 279 -0.98 14.70 5.63
CA VAL A 279 0.42 14.86 5.24
C VAL A 279 0.77 13.79 4.21
N PHE A 280 1.38 14.24 3.12
CA PHE A 280 1.87 13.40 2.03
C PHE A 280 3.38 13.37 2.05
N GLY A 281 3.96 12.19 1.84
CA GLY A 281 5.40 12.03 1.83
C GLY A 281 5.86 10.64 1.46
N THR A 282 7.17 10.46 1.42
CA THR A 282 7.79 9.16 1.20
C THR A 282 8.21 8.58 2.54
N LEU A 283 7.63 7.43 2.89
CA LEU A 283 8.11 6.58 3.98
C LEU A 283 9.16 5.62 3.41
N THR A 284 10.39 5.70 3.91
CA THR A 284 11.48 4.80 3.54
C THR A 284 11.84 3.91 4.71
N VAL A 285 11.90 2.60 4.45
CA VAL A 285 12.41 1.61 5.39
C VAL A 285 13.70 1.03 4.83
N THR A 286 14.77 1.03 5.63
CA THR A 286 16.07 0.51 5.21
C THR A 286 16.72 -0.37 6.26
N GLY A 287 17.45 -1.39 5.82
CA GLY A 287 18.25 -2.24 6.70
C GLY A 287 17.41 -3.09 7.66
N GLY A 288 16.18 -3.45 7.28
CA GLY A 288 15.34 -4.35 8.05
C GLY A 288 16.03 -5.70 8.28
N GLU A 289 16.13 -6.15 9.53
CA GLU A 289 16.89 -7.38 9.88
C GLU A 289 16.20 -8.66 9.39
N ALA A 290 14.90 -8.58 9.10
CA ALA A 290 14.10 -9.62 8.47
C ALA A 290 13.14 -8.99 7.44
N GLN A 291 12.41 -9.83 6.70
CA GLN A 291 11.26 -9.36 5.94
C GLN A 291 10.21 -8.81 6.90
N GLY A 292 9.67 -7.65 6.59
CA GLY A 292 8.75 -6.96 7.47
C GLY A 292 7.82 -5.99 6.76
N TRP A 293 7.09 -5.25 7.57
CA TRP A 293 6.18 -4.20 7.16
C TRP A 293 6.14 -3.09 8.21
N ALA A 294 5.80 -1.89 7.76
CA ALA A 294 5.51 -0.76 8.62
C ALA A 294 4.15 -0.14 8.24
N THR A 295 3.52 0.53 9.20
CA THR A 295 2.24 1.20 9.02
C THR A 295 2.29 2.60 9.62
N ALA A 296 1.83 3.58 8.86
CA ALA A 296 1.67 4.96 9.28
C ALA A 296 0.19 5.25 9.54
N TYR A 297 -0.10 5.86 10.68
CA TYR A 297 -1.48 6.13 11.11
C TYR A 297 -1.53 7.32 12.08
N PRO A 298 -2.69 7.97 12.26
CA PRO A 298 -2.82 9.07 13.23
C PRO A 298 -2.56 8.55 14.65
N CYS A 299 -1.70 9.21 15.43
CA CYS A 299 -1.33 8.76 16.78
C CYS A 299 -2.54 8.69 17.74
N SER A 300 -3.58 9.49 17.49
CA SER A 300 -4.82 9.52 18.24
C SER A 300 -5.76 8.33 17.97
N LYS A 301 -5.38 7.41 17.08
CA LYS A 301 -6.18 6.26 16.65
C LYS A 301 -5.52 4.94 17.06
N PRO A 302 -6.31 3.86 17.23
CA PRO A 302 -5.74 2.53 17.38
C PRO A 302 -4.91 2.19 16.15
N ARG A 303 -3.83 1.41 16.35
CA ARG A 303 -2.99 0.97 15.25
C ARG A 303 -3.82 0.09 14.29
N PRO A 304 -3.88 0.42 12.99
CA PRO A 304 -4.66 -0.33 12.02
C PRO A 304 -3.99 -1.67 11.68
N TRP A 305 -4.76 -2.59 11.09
CA TRP A 305 -4.25 -3.83 10.51
C TRP A 305 -3.85 -3.68 9.02
N ALA A 306 -3.51 -2.46 8.62
CA ALA A 306 -3.03 -2.08 7.30
C ALA A 306 -1.50 -2.00 7.29
N SER A 307 -0.85 -2.33 6.17
CA SER A 307 0.58 -2.03 5.96
C SER A 307 0.72 -0.91 4.94
N SER A 308 1.41 0.17 5.30
CA SER A 308 1.74 1.26 4.37
C SER A 308 2.94 0.90 3.48
N ILE A 309 3.82 0.02 3.97
CA ILE A 309 5.01 -0.44 3.24
C ILE A 309 5.39 -1.86 3.65
N ASN A 310 5.81 -2.68 2.69
CA ASN A 310 6.36 -4.01 2.90
C ASN A 310 7.77 -4.07 2.32
N PHE A 311 8.70 -4.72 3.05
CA PHE A 311 10.11 -4.72 2.67
C PHE A 311 10.76 -6.08 2.92
N PRO A 312 11.58 -6.58 1.96
CA PRO A 312 12.47 -7.71 2.20
C PRO A 312 13.59 -7.36 3.19
N ALA A 313 14.19 -8.39 3.80
CA ALA A 313 15.35 -8.23 4.67
C ALA A 313 16.52 -7.55 3.94
N ASN A 314 17.23 -6.65 4.64
CA ASN A 314 18.42 -5.94 4.16
C ASN A 314 18.23 -5.17 2.84
N THR A 315 17.02 -4.67 2.59
CA THR A 315 16.73 -3.81 1.44
C THR A 315 16.39 -2.39 1.90
N SER A 316 16.37 -1.46 0.95
CA SER A 316 15.81 -0.12 1.13
C SER A 316 14.59 0.01 0.22
N VAL A 317 13.40 0.18 0.81
CA VAL A 317 12.13 0.32 0.09
C VAL A 317 11.53 1.66 0.45
N ALA A 318 10.98 2.35 -0.54
CA ALA A 318 10.29 3.62 -0.38
C ALA A 318 8.84 3.45 -0.85
N ALA A 319 7.89 3.96 -0.06
CA ALA A 319 6.48 4.01 -0.41
C ALA A 319 5.96 5.41 -0.16
N PHE A 320 5.18 5.93 -1.11
CA PHE A 320 4.42 7.14 -0.87
C PHE A 320 3.28 6.84 0.10
N ILE A 321 3.03 7.75 1.03
CA ILE A 321 1.91 7.64 1.97
C ILE A 321 1.19 8.99 2.03
N GLY A 322 -0.12 8.91 2.22
CA GLY A 322 -0.93 9.99 2.75
C GLY A 322 -1.47 9.57 4.11
N VAL A 323 -1.16 10.32 5.16
CA VAL A 323 -1.52 10.00 6.55
C VAL A 323 -2.07 11.23 7.25
N ALA A 324 -3.16 11.06 7.99
CA ALA A 324 -3.69 12.12 8.83
C ALA A 324 -2.83 12.34 10.08
N THR A 325 -2.70 13.59 10.46
CA THR A 325 -2.08 14.02 11.72
C THR A 325 -3.15 14.25 12.78
N ASP A 326 -2.76 14.13 14.04
CA ASP A 326 -3.60 14.56 15.15
C ASP A 326 -3.57 16.09 15.35
N ASN A 327 -4.26 16.57 16.38
CA ASN A 327 -4.34 18.00 16.72
C ASN A 327 -3.01 18.62 17.19
N THR A 328 -1.96 17.81 17.34
CA THR A 328 -0.59 18.28 17.64
C THR A 328 0.32 18.27 16.40
N GLY A 329 -0.20 17.83 15.25
CA GLY A 329 0.57 17.71 14.02
C GLY A 329 1.44 16.46 13.97
N LYS A 330 1.06 15.39 14.67
CA LYS A 330 1.80 14.13 14.70
C LYS A 330 1.07 13.00 13.99
N PHE A 331 1.85 12.10 13.40
CA PHE A 331 1.41 10.76 13.06
C PHE A 331 2.39 9.73 13.59
N CYS A 332 1.95 8.49 13.70
CA CYS A 332 2.69 7.40 14.29
C CYS A 332 3.11 6.40 13.22
N VAL A 333 4.32 5.85 13.34
CA VAL A 333 4.79 4.74 12.51
C VAL A 333 5.12 3.55 13.40
N TYR A 334 4.47 2.43 13.13
CA TYR A 334 4.80 1.14 13.73
C TYR A 334 5.60 0.30 12.74
N THR A 335 6.62 -0.41 13.21
CA THR A 335 7.32 -1.44 12.44
C THR A 335 7.27 -2.80 13.14
N ASN A 336 6.99 -3.88 12.39
CA ASN A 336 7.00 -5.22 12.96
C ASN A 336 8.41 -5.85 13.03
N THR A 337 9.40 -5.20 12.43
CA THR A 337 10.77 -5.70 12.27
C THR A 337 11.74 -4.58 12.56
N LYS A 338 12.86 -4.90 13.23
CA LYS A 338 13.91 -3.92 13.51
C LYS A 338 14.47 -3.36 12.20
N ALA A 339 14.33 -2.05 11.98
CA ALA A 339 14.69 -1.38 10.73
C ALA A 339 14.91 0.12 10.96
N SER A 340 15.65 0.78 10.07
CA SER A 340 15.73 2.24 10.07
C SER A 340 14.53 2.80 9.31
N ILE A 341 13.93 3.86 9.85
CA ILE A 341 12.76 4.54 9.29
C ILE A 341 13.12 5.97 8.95
N VAL A 342 12.74 6.42 7.76
CA VAL A 342 12.91 7.79 7.28
C VAL A 342 11.59 8.28 6.72
N PHE A 343 11.21 9.51 7.03
CA PHE A 343 10.06 10.16 6.43
C PHE A 343 10.45 11.51 5.84
N ASP A 344 10.23 11.64 4.53
CA ASP A 344 10.41 12.88 3.79
C ASP A 344 9.03 13.42 3.36
N ARG A 345 8.56 14.53 3.95
CA ARG A 345 7.29 15.19 3.62
C ARG A 345 7.41 15.88 2.27
N VAL A 346 6.36 15.79 1.44
CA VAL A 346 6.24 16.56 0.20
C VAL A 346 5.10 17.57 0.21
N ALA A 347 4.03 17.33 0.98
CA ALA A 347 2.91 18.26 1.09
C ALA A 347 2.14 18.04 2.39
N ALA A 348 1.43 19.07 2.83
CA ALA A 348 0.42 18.97 3.87
C ALA A 348 -0.80 19.83 3.49
N THR A 349 -1.99 19.40 3.89
CA THR A 349 -3.23 20.13 3.63
C THR A 349 -4.30 19.79 4.66
N ASP A 350 -5.07 20.79 5.08
CA ASP A 350 -6.26 20.61 5.91
C ASP A 350 -7.54 20.42 5.08
N LEU A 351 -7.46 20.54 3.75
CA LEU A 351 -8.58 20.38 2.82
C LEU A 351 -8.94 18.91 2.59
N ILE A 352 -7.97 18.00 2.74
CA ILE A 352 -8.20 16.57 2.73
C ILE A 352 -8.28 16.09 4.18
N LYS A 353 -9.45 15.60 4.59
CA LYS A 353 -9.63 14.99 5.92
C LYS A 353 -9.29 13.52 5.84
N GLY A 354 -8.04 13.19 6.13
CA GLY A 354 -7.62 11.80 6.32
C GLY A 354 -8.20 11.22 7.61
N GLY A 355 -8.32 9.89 7.65
CA GLY A 355 -8.84 9.14 8.78
C GLY A 355 -7.95 7.98 9.19
N GLU A 356 -8.45 7.17 10.12
CA GLU A 356 -7.90 5.84 10.35
C GLU A 356 -8.03 5.01 9.07
N PRO A 357 -6.98 4.27 8.65
CA PRO A 357 -7.10 3.36 7.52
C PRO A 357 -8.23 2.35 7.73
N PHE A 358 -9.27 2.42 6.89
CA PHE A 358 -10.45 1.55 6.94
C PHE A 358 -10.37 0.46 5.87
N ARG A 359 -10.48 -0.80 6.29
CA ARG A 359 -10.45 -1.97 5.39
C ARG A 359 -11.73 -2.00 4.54
N ARG A 360 -11.59 -1.73 3.24
CA ARG A 360 -12.69 -1.80 2.25
C ARG A 360 -12.72 -3.11 1.48
N LEU A 361 -11.57 -3.77 1.39
CA LEU A 361 -11.45 -5.08 0.76
C LEU A 361 -10.37 -5.88 1.48
N ASP A 362 -10.68 -7.14 1.81
CA ASP A 362 -9.69 -8.18 2.04
C ASP A 362 -10.10 -9.45 1.31
N SER A 363 -9.45 -9.74 0.17
CA SER A 363 -9.80 -10.93 -0.61
C SER A 363 -9.34 -12.24 0.06
N ARG A 364 -8.62 -12.18 1.18
CA ARG A 364 -8.24 -13.36 1.96
C ARG A 364 -9.39 -13.80 2.86
N ASP A 365 -10.21 -12.87 3.30
CA ASP A 365 -11.39 -13.16 4.09
C ASP A 365 -12.44 -13.82 3.21
N ARG A 366 -13.28 -14.66 3.82
CA ARG A 366 -14.30 -15.39 3.06
C ARG A 366 -15.29 -14.37 2.50
N TRP A 367 -15.59 -14.48 1.21
CA TRP A 367 -16.64 -13.72 0.52
C TRP A 367 -18.07 -13.98 1.05
N GLU A 368 -18.25 -14.60 2.21
CA GLU A 368 -19.56 -15.13 2.66
C GLU A 368 -20.31 -14.29 3.70
N ASP A 369 -19.75 -13.19 4.25
CA ASP A 369 -20.40 -12.54 5.41
C ASP A 369 -21.01 -11.14 5.15
N GLU A 370 -20.95 -10.58 3.93
CA GLU A 370 -21.57 -9.25 3.65
C GLU A 370 -23.06 -9.30 3.25
N GLN A 371 -23.66 -10.48 3.09
CA GLN A 371 -25.11 -10.59 2.80
C GLN A 371 -25.99 -10.68 4.06
N GLU A 372 -25.42 -10.85 5.26
CA GLU A 372 -26.20 -11.01 6.51
C GLU A 372 -26.30 -9.74 7.38
N HIS A 373 -25.59 -8.67 7.06
CA HIS A 373 -25.62 -7.43 7.88
C HIS A 373 -26.62 -6.36 7.43
N GLU A 374 -27.38 -6.58 6.35
CA GLU A 374 -28.40 -5.64 5.88
C GLU A 374 -29.82 -5.88 6.43
N HIS A 375 -30.05 -6.86 7.32
CA HIS A 375 -31.40 -7.22 7.75
C HIS A 375 -31.73 -7.24 9.25
N THR A 376 -30.86 -6.74 10.13
CA THR A 376 -31.16 -6.69 11.58
C THR A 376 -30.72 -5.40 12.27
N GLN A 377 -31.05 -4.22 11.70
CA GLN A 377 -31.04 -2.95 12.44
C GLN A 377 -32.21 -2.03 12.07
N GLU A 378 -33.44 -2.56 12.01
CA GLU A 378 -34.65 -1.79 12.26
C GLU A 378 -35.62 -2.68 13.02
N ASP A 379 -35.55 -2.61 14.36
CA ASP A 379 -36.69 -2.73 15.27
C ASP A 379 -36.17 -2.66 16.71
N GLU A 380 -35.96 -1.44 17.20
CA GLU A 380 -35.97 -1.19 18.64
C GLU A 380 -37.07 -0.17 18.97
N SER A 381 -37.89 -0.56 19.93
CA SER A 381 -38.78 0.28 20.78
C SER A 381 -40.20 0.61 20.29
N THR A 382 -41.16 -0.11 20.85
CA THR A 382 -42.43 0.31 21.48
C THR A 382 -43.14 -1.01 21.87
N ASP A 383 -43.75 -1.27 23.01
CA ASP A 383 -44.23 -0.53 24.17
C ASP A 383 -44.55 -1.63 25.20
N ASP A 384 -43.99 -1.63 26.42
CA ASP A 384 -44.37 -2.62 27.44
C ASP A 384 -44.65 -1.91 28.77
N SER A 385 -45.87 -1.38 28.87
CA SER A 385 -46.45 -0.95 30.13
C SER A 385 -47.96 -1.20 30.14
N ALA A 386 -48.37 -2.27 30.83
CA ALA A 386 -49.52 -2.37 31.75
C ALA A 386 -50.10 -3.80 31.79
N SER A 387 -49.58 -4.63 32.69
CA SER A 387 -50.26 -5.83 33.16
C SER A 387 -51.22 -5.45 34.30
N ALA A 388 -52.53 -5.42 34.00
CA ALA A 388 -53.58 -5.34 35.01
C ALA A 388 -54.39 -6.64 34.97
N SER A 389 -54.19 -7.49 35.98
CA SER A 389 -55.02 -8.66 36.27
C SER A 389 -56.36 -8.22 36.88
N PRO A 390 -57.51 -8.80 36.46
CA PRO A 390 -58.73 -8.72 37.25
C PRO A 390 -58.90 -9.98 38.11
N SER A 391 -58.97 -9.79 39.42
CA SER A 391 -59.45 -10.77 40.39
C SER A 391 -60.98 -10.76 40.43
N ALA A 392 -61.57 -11.95 40.44
CA ALA A 392 -63.01 -12.13 40.63
C ALA A 392 -63.34 -12.26 42.13
N SER A 393 -64.39 -11.57 42.61
CA SER A 393 -65.40 -12.18 43.49
C SER A 393 -66.64 -11.31 43.72
N ALA A 394 -67.80 -11.95 43.53
CA ALA A 394 -69.04 -11.89 44.33
C ALA A 394 -70.01 -10.67 44.28
N SER A 395 -71.21 -10.95 43.71
CA SER A 395 -72.55 -10.87 44.34
C SER A 395 -73.06 -9.54 44.93
N ALA A 396 -74.14 -8.98 44.36
CA ALA A 396 -75.52 -8.98 44.94
C ALA A 396 -76.47 -7.99 44.21
N ALA A 397 -77.76 -8.35 44.22
CA ALA A 397 -79.03 -7.58 44.12
C ALA A 397 -78.94 -6.05 43.87
N SER A 398 -79.83 -5.40 43.11
CA SER A 398 -81.28 -5.57 42.88
C SER A 398 -81.72 -4.70 41.72
#